data_AF-A0A3A1QZF4-F1
#
_entry.id   AF-A0A3A1QZF4-F1
#
_cell.length_a   1.000
_cell.length_b   1.000
_cell.length_c   1.000
_cell.angle_alpha   90.00
_cell.angle_beta   90.00
_cell.angle_gamma   90.00
#
_symmetry.space_group_name_H-M   'P 1'
#
loop_
_entity.id
_entity.type
_entity.pdbx_description
1 polymer ?
#
loop_
_entity_poly.entity_id
_entity_poly.type
_entity_poly.pdbx_seq_one_letter_code
_entity_poly.pdbx_strand_id
1 'polypeptide(L)'
;MYNFTPFQDGENSQRIDDYTAEDFTLIIKKNAEVIDLYTNLIQEAPNQLHQRILSDSLQNKRSQLNQFTILHQQRSGVQPHYDIEKIEYEGYTNGIEKAFQAEFENSEEYRNQYYILQDDYIRNTILHAFTAQRENALRLQHLMAESAGRIQDNGGKPYVVDIEKATTENDTYRTALWTGEHMQVTLMSIDVGDDIGLEVHPETDQFIRIEEGQGLVQMGATQNNLTFQEQAFADYAVMIPAGTWHNITNTGSTPMKVYAIYAPPEHPFGTIHETKADAMAAEG
;
A
#
# COMPACT_ATOMS: atom_id res chain seq x y z
N MET A 1 1.74 -22.35 -5.99
CA MET A 1 2.22 -22.40 -7.40
C MET A 1 0.98 -22.44 -8.28
N TYR A 2 0.54 -21.29 -8.76
CA TYR A 2 -0.57 -21.22 -9.72
C TYR A 2 0.02 -21.12 -11.12
N ASN A 3 -0.46 -21.99 -12.01
CA ASN A 3 -0.04 -22.02 -13.40
C ASN A 3 -0.55 -20.77 -14.10
N PHE A 4 0.38 -19.88 -14.46
CA PHE A 4 0.14 -18.80 -15.39
C PHE A 4 -0.10 -19.39 -16.78
N THR A 5 -1.30 -19.17 -17.31
CA THR A 5 -1.54 -19.34 -18.74
C THR A 5 -1.24 -17.98 -19.38
N PRO A 6 -0.24 -17.85 -20.27
CA PRO A 6 0.05 -16.57 -20.92
C PRO A 6 -1.13 -16.13 -21.78
N PHE A 7 -1.35 -14.82 -21.84
CA PHE A 7 -2.29 -14.18 -22.76
C PHE A 7 -2.05 -14.67 -24.20
N GLN A 8 -3.06 -15.25 -24.82
CA GLN A 8 -3.16 -15.31 -26.27
C GLN A 8 -3.71 -13.96 -26.73
N ASP A 9 -2.99 -13.27 -27.61
CA ASP A 9 -3.53 -12.14 -28.36
C ASP A 9 -4.83 -12.60 -29.04
N GLY A 10 -5.95 -12.05 -28.58
CA GLY A 10 -7.27 -12.35 -29.11
C GLY A 10 -7.41 -11.79 -30.51
N GLU A 11 -6.98 -12.56 -31.51
CA GLU A 11 -7.60 -12.50 -32.83
C GLU A 11 -9.12 -12.69 -32.64
N ASN A 12 -9.87 -11.66 -33.06
CA ASN A 12 -11.29 -11.74 -33.39
C ASN A 12 -12.32 -11.78 -32.22
N SER A 13 -12.28 -10.82 -31.28
CA SER A 13 -13.50 -10.52 -30.50
C SER A 13 -14.48 -9.70 -31.35
N GLN A 14 -15.67 -10.23 -31.62
CA GLN A 14 -16.75 -9.47 -32.27
C GLN A 14 -17.14 -8.32 -31.35
N ARG A 15 -16.97 -7.07 -31.83
CA ARG A 15 -17.47 -5.88 -31.13
C ARG A 15 -18.98 -6.00 -30.90
N ILE A 16 -19.44 -5.64 -29.71
CA ILE A 16 -20.87 -5.69 -29.36
C ILE A 16 -21.48 -4.31 -29.63
N ASP A 17 -22.61 -4.29 -30.32
CA ASP A 17 -23.23 -3.05 -30.81
C ASP A 17 -23.87 -2.21 -29.68
N ASP A 18 -24.35 -2.82 -28.58
CA ASP A 18 -24.88 -2.06 -27.44
C ASP A 18 -25.07 -2.94 -26.18
N TYR A 19 -25.04 -2.32 -24.99
CA TYR A 19 -25.50 -2.97 -23.76
C TYR A 19 -27.02 -2.96 -23.67
N THR A 20 -27.57 -4.12 -23.36
CA THR A 20 -28.99 -4.29 -23.04
C THR A 20 -29.28 -3.83 -21.60
N ALA A 21 -30.56 -3.65 -21.29
CA ALA A 21 -30.97 -3.43 -19.90
C ALA A 21 -30.60 -4.61 -18.99
N GLU A 22 -30.56 -5.84 -19.52
CA GLU A 22 -30.17 -7.03 -18.75
C GLU A 22 -28.68 -7.00 -18.39
N ASP A 23 -27.81 -6.54 -19.29
CA ASP A 23 -26.38 -6.36 -19.01
C ASP A 23 -26.17 -5.35 -17.87
N PHE A 24 -26.89 -4.22 -17.91
CA PHE A 24 -26.85 -3.25 -16.82
C PHE A 24 -27.42 -3.83 -15.52
N THR A 25 -28.46 -4.68 -15.57
CA THR A 25 -29.00 -5.34 -14.38
C THR A 25 -27.93 -6.20 -13.70
N LEU A 26 -27.15 -6.96 -14.46
CA LEU A 26 -26.06 -7.77 -13.92
C LEU A 26 -24.97 -6.91 -13.26
N ILE A 27 -24.58 -5.82 -13.92
CA ILE A 27 -23.59 -4.87 -13.39
C ILE A 27 -24.09 -4.23 -12.08
N ILE A 28 -25.36 -3.80 -12.06
CA ILE A 28 -25.98 -3.18 -10.89
C ILE A 28 -26.04 -4.18 -9.73
N LYS A 29 -26.44 -5.43 -9.99
CA LYS A 29 -26.46 -6.49 -8.98
C LYS A 29 -25.09 -6.68 -8.33
N LYS A 30 -24.03 -6.90 -9.12
CA LYS A 30 -22.65 -7.07 -8.59
C LYS A 30 -22.20 -5.86 -7.76
N ASN A 31 -22.53 -4.64 -8.20
CA ASN A 31 -22.19 -3.44 -7.43
C ASN A 31 -22.97 -3.35 -6.11
N ALA A 32 -24.24 -3.74 -6.10
CA ALA A 32 -25.08 -3.72 -4.92
C ALA A 32 -24.61 -4.73 -3.85
N GLU A 33 -24.14 -5.91 -4.26
CA GLU A 33 -23.55 -6.93 -3.38
C GLU A 33 -22.29 -6.40 -2.67
N VAL A 34 -21.42 -5.71 -3.41
CA VAL A 34 -20.21 -5.09 -2.83
C VAL A 34 -20.57 -3.90 -1.92
N ILE A 35 -21.62 -3.14 -2.24
CA ILE A 35 -22.15 -2.07 -1.38
C ILE A 35 -22.65 -2.62 -0.03
N ASP A 36 -23.34 -3.76 -0.05
CA ASP A 36 -23.77 -4.46 1.16
C ASP A 36 -22.56 -4.88 2.01
N LEU A 37 -21.55 -5.49 1.37
CA LEU A 37 -20.30 -5.88 2.02
C LEU A 37 -19.59 -4.69 2.69
N TYR A 38 -19.40 -3.57 1.97
CA TYR A 38 -18.83 -2.35 2.56
C TYR A 38 -19.64 -1.85 3.76
N THR A 39 -20.97 -1.88 3.67
CA THR A 39 -21.84 -1.39 4.74
C THR A 39 -21.62 -2.20 6.02
N ASN A 40 -21.46 -3.52 5.91
CA ASN A 40 -21.16 -4.39 7.05
C ASN A 40 -19.73 -4.15 7.60
N LEU A 41 -18.73 -4.07 6.71
CA LEU A 41 -17.33 -3.82 7.09
C LEU A 41 -17.13 -2.49 7.82
N ILE A 42 -17.88 -1.44 7.48
CA ILE A 42 -17.83 -0.14 8.18
C ILE A 42 -18.24 -0.27 9.65
N GLN A 43 -19.18 -1.17 9.97
CA GLN A 43 -19.61 -1.42 11.35
C GLN A 43 -18.60 -2.26 12.12
N GLU A 44 -17.89 -3.15 11.43
CA GLU A 44 -16.87 -4.03 12.00
C GLU A 44 -15.46 -3.40 12.04
N ALA A 45 -15.31 -2.18 11.52
CA ALA A 45 -14.02 -1.51 11.37
C ALA A 45 -13.31 -1.37 12.73
N PRO A 46 -12.02 -1.76 12.83
CA PRO A 46 -11.29 -1.79 14.10
C PRO A 46 -10.97 -0.41 14.64
N ASN A 47 -10.97 0.62 13.77
CA ASN A 47 -10.66 1.99 14.13
C ASN A 47 -11.27 3.00 13.13
N GLN A 48 -11.16 4.29 13.45
CA GLN A 48 -11.71 5.38 12.63
C GLN A 48 -11.06 5.52 11.24
N LEU A 49 -9.78 5.17 11.10
CA LEU A 49 -9.08 5.23 9.81
C LEU A 49 -9.71 4.24 8.83
N HIS A 50 -9.87 2.99 9.26
CA HIS A 50 -10.53 1.94 8.50
C HIS A 50 -11.98 2.32 8.15
N GLN A 51 -12.72 2.84 9.13
CA GLN A 51 -14.10 3.28 8.93
C GLN A 51 -14.20 4.37 7.85
N ARG A 52 -13.28 5.36 7.87
CA ARG A 52 -13.23 6.44 6.89
C ARG A 52 -12.92 5.91 5.49
N ILE A 53 -11.86 5.11 5.34
CA ILE A 53 -11.45 4.57 4.04
C ILE A 53 -12.57 3.72 3.41
N LEU A 54 -13.20 2.85 4.21
CA LEU A 54 -14.34 2.06 3.73
C LEU A 54 -15.55 2.93 3.36
N SER A 55 -15.81 4.01 4.10
CA SER A 55 -16.90 4.95 3.80
C SER A 55 -16.65 5.71 2.49
N ASP A 56 -15.42 6.14 2.23
CA ASP A 56 -15.05 6.82 0.98
C ASP A 56 -15.18 5.87 -0.22
N SER A 57 -14.72 4.62 -0.08
CA SER A 57 -14.90 3.57 -1.10
C SER A 57 -16.37 3.24 -1.36
N LEU A 58 -17.19 3.18 -0.30
CA LEU A 58 -18.64 2.99 -0.39
C LEU A 58 -19.33 4.14 -1.15
N GLN A 59 -18.94 5.39 -0.89
CA GLN A 59 -19.51 6.54 -1.58
C GLN A 59 -19.21 6.50 -3.09
N ASN A 60 -17.95 6.20 -3.45
CA ASN A 60 -17.56 6.01 -4.86
C ASN A 60 -18.42 4.93 -5.53
N LYS A 61 -18.61 3.79 -4.86
CA LYS A 61 -19.38 2.66 -5.35
C LYS A 61 -20.86 3.01 -5.54
N ARG A 62 -21.47 3.75 -4.61
CA ARG A 62 -22.87 4.24 -4.73
C ARG A 62 -23.04 5.19 -5.91
N SER A 63 -22.05 6.04 -6.18
CA SER A 63 -22.07 6.91 -7.35
C SER A 63 -22.07 6.11 -8.65
N GLN A 64 -21.26 5.06 -8.75
CA GLN A 64 -21.23 4.16 -9.91
C GLN A 64 -22.55 3.40 -10.08
N LEU A 65 -23.08 2.81 -9.00
CA LEU A 65 -24.38 2.13 -9.03
C LEU A 65 -25.47 3.03 -9.61
N ASN A 66 -25.54 4.28 -9.14
CA ASN A 66 -26.50 5.26 -9.64
C ASN A 66 -26.33 5.57 -11.14
N GLN A 67 -25.10 5.67 -11.64
CA GLN A 67 -24.83 5.87 -13.07
C GLN A 67 -25.34 4.69 -13.90
N PHE A 68 -25.09 3.45 -13.47
CA PHE A 68 -25.60 2.26 -14.16
C PHE A 68 -27.12 2.13 -14.06
N THR A 69 -27.74 2.50 -12.93
CA THR A 69 -29.20 2.55 -12.79
C THR A 69 -29.85 3.53 -13.78
N ILE A 70 -29.23 4.70 -13.99
CA ILE A 70 -29.70 5.67 -14.99
C ILE A 70 -29.63 5.08 -16.41
N LEU A 71 -28.51 4.43 -16.76
CA LEU A 71 -28.35 3.76 -18.05
C LEU A 71 -29.38 2.64 -18.27
N HIS A 72 -29.61 1.82 -17.25
CA HIS A 72 -30.66 0.80 -17.27
C HIS A 72 -32.03 1.41 -17.57
N GLN A 73 -32.41 2.47 -16.85
CA GLN A 73 -33.72 3.12 -17.01
C GLN A 73 -33.87 3.78 -18.38
N GLN A 74 -32.79 4.33 -18.95
CA GLN A 74 -32.80 4.88 -20.31
C GLN A 74 -33.06 3.80 -21.38
N ARG A 75 -32.58 2.57 -21.17
CA ARG A 75 -32.76 1.44 -22.11
C ARG A 75 -34.11 0.75 -21.95
N SER A 76 -34.58 0.54 -20.72
CA SER A 76 -35.79 -0.26 -20.42
C SER A 76 -37.04 0.56 -20.14
N GLY A 77 -36.89 1.83 -19.77
CA GLY A 77 -37.97 2.68 -19.26
C GLY A 77 -38.41 2.38 -17.81
N VAL A 78 -37.80 1.40 -17.14
CA VAL A 78 -38.18 0.96 -15.79
C VAL A 78 -36.96 0.88 -14.86
N GLN A 79 -37.22 0.83 -13.55
CA GLN A 79 -36.18 0.58 -12.56
C GLN A 79 -35.69 -0.87 -12.66
N PRO A 80 -34.39 -1.13 -12.42
CA PRO A 80 -33.85 -2.48 -12.38
C PRO A 80 -34.45 -3.27 -11.21
N HIS A 81 -34.73 -4.54 -11.44
CA HIS A 81 -35.17 -5.48 -10.41
C HIS A 81 -34.12 -6.59 -10.26
N TYR A 82 -33.60 -6.76 -9.05
CA TYR A 82 -32.56 -7.73 -8.72
C TYR A 82 -32.61 -8.05 -7.23
N ASP A 83 -32.18 -9.26 -6.88
CA ASP A 83 -31.94 -9.68 -5.51
C ASP A 83 -30.43 -9.59 -5.22
N ILE A 84 -30.10 -9.10 -4.02
CA ILE A 84 -28.71 -9.00 -3.55
C ILE A 84 -28.32 -10.35 -2.95
N GLU A 85 -27.27 -10.98 -3.47
CA GLU A 85 -26.65 -12.14 -2.83
C GLU A 85 -25.57 -11.67 -1.86
N LYS A 86 -25.72 -12.03 -0.58
CA LYS A 86 -24.75 -11.63 0.45
C LYS A 86 -23.41 -12.32 0.20
N ILE A 87 -22.33 -11.53 0.15
CA ILE A 87 -20.97 -12.06 0.12
C ILE A 87 -20.62 -12.53 1.54
N GLU A 88 -20.49 -13.85 1.72
CA GLU A 88 -20.10 -14.44 3.00
C GLU A 88 -18.60 -14.26 3.27
N TYR A 89 -18.26 -13.90 4.52
CA TYR A 89 -16.88 -13.70 4.98
C TYR A 89 -16.74 -14.02 6.47
N GLU A 90 -15.52 -14.37 6.88
CA GLU A 90 -15.19 -14.73 8.26
C GLU A 90 -14.36 -13.64 8.94
N GLY A 91 -15.05 -12.72 9.61
CA GLY A 91 -14.41 -11.62 10.33
C GLY A 91 -13.85 -10.52 9.43
N TYR A 92 -13.42 -9.43 10.07
CA TYR A 92 -13.12 -8.17 9.38
C TYR A 92 -12.04 -8.29 8.29
N THR A 93 -10.91 -8.94 8.60
CA THR A 93 -9.78 -9.07 7.65
C THR A 93 -10.16 -9.87 6.40
N ASN A 94 -10.87 -11.00 6.57
CA ASN A 94 -11.35 -11.78 5.43
C ASN A 94 -12.40 -11.00 4.62
N GLY A 95 -13.26 -10.22 5.29
CA GLY A 95 -14.21 -9.37 4.59
C GLY A 95 -13.55 -8.28 3.75
N ILE A 96 -12.46 -7.65 4.22
CA ILE A 96 -11.64 -6.73 3.38
C ILE A 96 -11.07 -7.48 2.16
N GLU A 97 -10.54 -8.69 2.36
CA GLU A 97 -10.00 -9.51 1.26
C GLU A 97 -11.08 -9.84 0.21
N LYS A 98 -12.29 -10.19 0.64
CA LYS A 98 -13.44 -10.40 -0.24
C LYS A 98 -13.82 -9.13 -1.00
N ALA A 99 -13.82 -7.98 -0.33
CA ALA A 99 -14.08 -6.70 -0.98
C ALA A 99 -12.99 -6.38 -2.02
N PHE A 100 -11.73 -6.64 -1.69
CA PHE A 100 -10.60 -6.40 -2.60
C PHE A 100 -10.73 -7.24 -3.86
N GLN A 101 -10.99 -8.54 -3.69
CA GLN A 101 -11.20 -9.47 -4.79
C GLN A 101 -12.35 -9.02 -5.68
N ALA A 102 -13.50 -8.66 -5.09
CA ALA A 102 -14.67 -8.22 -5.85
C ALA A 102 -14.44 -6.90 -6.61
N GLU A 103 -13.72 -5.94 -6.02
CA GLU A 103 -13.35 -4.71 -6.74
C GLU A 103 -12.37 -5.01 -7.87
N PHE A 104 -11.34 -5.83 -7.62
CA PHE A 104 -10.37 -6.19 -8.65
C PHE A 104 -11.01 -6.93 -9.84
N GLU A 105 -11.80 -7.97 -9.58
CA GLU A 105 -12.47 -8.76 -10.62
C GLU A 105 -13.42 -7.89 -11.47
N ASN A 106 -14.25 -7.08 -10.83
CA ASN A 106 -15.13 -6.15 -11.55
C ASN A 106 -14.34 -5.11 -12.37
N SER A 107 -13.19 -4.63 -11.87
CA SER A 107 -12.35 -3.70 -12.63
C SER A 107 -11.80 -4.36 -13.91
N GLU A 108 -11.38 -5.63 -13.83
CA GLU A 108 -10.91 -6.37 -14.99
C GLU A 108 -12.04 -6.66 -15.98
N GLU A 109 -13.25 -6.94 -15.50
CA GLU A 109 -14.44 -7.02 -16.35
C GLU A 109 -14.68 -5.69 -17.09
N TYR A 110 -14.69 -4.56 -16.39
CA TYR A 110 -14.86 -3.24 -17.02
C TYR A 110 -13.75 -2.91 -18.02
N ARG A 111 -12.51 -3.27 -17.71
CA ARG A 111 -11.38 -3.12 -18.64
C ARG A 111 -11.61 -3.91 -19.92
N ASN A 112 -12.05 -5.16 -19.81
CA ASN A 112 -12.35 -6.00 -20.98
C ASN A 112 -13.53 -5.46 -21.80
N GLN A 113 -14.58 -4.99 -21.11
CA GLN A 113 -15.78 -4.42 -21.73
C GLN A 113 -15.49 -3.12 -22.49
N TYR A 114 -14.61 -2.28 -21.96
CA TYR A 114 -14.18 -1.04 -22.61
C TYR A 114 -13.65 -1.27 -24.04
N TYR A 115 -12.94 -2.37 -24.30
CA TYR A 115 -12.36 -2.65 -25.62
C TYR A 115 -13.37 -3.15 -26.67
N ILE A 116 -14.50 -3.69 -26.24
CA ILE A 116 -15.49 -4.30 -27.15
C ILE A 116 -16.72 -3.42 -27.41
N LEU A 117 -16.94 -2.38 -26.59
CA LEU A 117 -18.08 -1.47 -26.67
C LEU A 117 -17.95 -0.41 -27.78
N GLN A 118 -19.00 -0.25 -28.59
CA GLN A 118 -19.05 0.78 -29.63
C GLN A 118 -19.64 2.11 -29.15
N ASP A 119 -20.65 2.11 -28.27
CA ASP A 119 -21.26 3.35 -27.75
C ASP A 119 -20.25 4.16 -26.91
N ASP A 120 -19.95 5.39 -27.34
CA ASP A 120 -18.97 6.27 -26.68
C ASP A 120 -19.39 6.67 -25.26
N TYR A 121 -20.69 6.86 -25.00
CA TYR A 121 -21.18 7.29 -23.69
C TYR A 121 -21.09 6.15 -22.67
N ILE A 122 -21.50 4.94 -23.06
CA ILE A 122 -21.39 3.76 -22.21
C ILE A 122 -19.92 3.43 -21.98
N ARG A 123 -19.08 3.47 -23.02
CA ARG A 123 -17.65 3.20 -22.92
C ARG A 123 -16.94 4.15 -21.95
N ASN A 124 -17.24 5.44 -22.00
CA ASN A 124 -16.69 6.40 -21.02
C ASN A 124 -17.19 6.13 -19.61
N THR A 125 -18.46 5.73 -19.43
CA THR A 125 -19.00 5.34 -18.12
C THR A 125 -18.27 4.13 -17.55
N ILE A 126 -18.04 3.11 -18.37
CA ILE A 126 -17.27 1.91 -18.00
C ILE A 126 -15.82 2.25 -17.67
N LEU A 127 -15.19 3.15 -18.43
CA LEU A 127 -13.82 3.60 -18.14
C LEU A 127 -13.73 4.30 -16.77
N HIS A 128 -14.70 5.16 -16.44
CA HIS A 128 -14.76 5.81 -15.13
C HIS A 128 -15.03 4.81 -14.00
N ALA A 129 -15.88 3.81 -14.24
CA ALA A 129 -16.13 2.75 -13.28
C ALA A 129 -14.86 1.93 -13.03
N PHE A 130 -14.14 1.54 -14.10
CA PHE A 130 -12.85 0.85 -14.02
C PHE A 130 -11.84 1.62 -13.16
N THR A 131 -11.63 2.91 -13.41
CA THR A 131 -10.62 3.68 -12.67
C THR A 131 -10.96 3.79 -11.19
N ALA A 132 -12.20 4.14 -10.85
CA ALA A 132 -12.62 4.28 -9.47
C ALA A 132 -12.65 2.94 -8.72
N GLN A 133 -12.92 1.84 -9.43
CA GLN A 133 -12.90 0.51 -8.83
C GLN A 133 -11.47 0.01 -8.57
N ARG A 134 -10.54 0.32 -9.45
CA ARG A 134 -9.11 0.10 -9.22
C ARG A 134 -8.58 0.92 -8.04
N GLU A 135 -9.06 2.15 -7.88
CA GLU A 135 -8.73 2.99 -6.72
C GLU A 135 -9.27 2.38 -5.42
N ASN A 136 -10.51 1.90 -5.40
CA ASN A 136 -11.07 1.17 -4.26
C ASN A 136 -10.26 -0.09 -3.91
N ALA A 137 -9.83 -0.86 -4.92
CA ALA A 137 -8.97 -2.03 -4.69
C ALA A 137 -7.64 -1.65 -4.03
N LEU A 138 -7.00 -0.55 -4.44
CA LEU A 138 -5.77 -0.06 -3.81
C LEU A 138 -6.01 0.38 -2.34
N ARG A 139 -7.13 1.03 -2.06
CA ARG A 139 -7.52 1.39 -0.69
C ARG A 139 -7.72 0.16 0.18
N LEU A 140 -8.38 -0.87 -0.34
CA LEU A 140 -8.58 -2.14 0.37
C LEU A 140 -7.27 -2.88 0.58
N GLN A 141 -6.36 -2.88 -0.40
CA GLN A 141 -5.02 -3.44 -0.25
C GLN A 141 -4.26 -2.78 0.90
N HIS A 142 -4.35 -1.45 1.02
CA HIS A 142 -3.77 -0.72 2.15
C HIS A 142 -4.42 -1.15 3.48
N LEU A 143 -5.75 -1.29 3.55
CA LEU A 143 -6.42 -1.79 4.77
C LEU A 143 -6.04 -3.23 5.12
N MET A 144 -5.80 -4.09 4.13
CA MET A 144 -5.32 -5.46 4.36
C MET A 144 -3.93 -5.44 5.00
N ALA A 145 -3.05 -4.55 4.55
CA ALA A 145 -1.71 -4.40 5.10
C ALA A 145 -1.73 -3.87 6.54
N GLU A 146 -2.52 -2.82 6.80
CA GLU A 146 -2.76 -2.30 8.13
C GLU A 146 -3.35 -3.38 9.06
N SER A 147 -4.34 -4.15 8.58
CA SER A 147 -4.94 -5.26 9.34
C SER A 147 -3.96 -6.40 9.62
N ALA A 148 -2.97 -6.58 8.75
CA ALA A 148 -1.90 -7.57 8.90
C ALA A 148 -0.73 -7.06 9.76
N GLY A 149 -0.79 -5.82 10.27
CA GLY A 149 0.29 -5.20 11.02
C GLY A 149 1.56 -4.97 10.18
N ARG A 150 1.45 -4.93 8.84
CA ARG A 150 2.60 -4.77 7.96
C ARG A 150 2.81 -3.29 7.66
N ILE A 151 3.95 -2.78 8.07
CA ILE A 151 4.40 -1.43 7.73
C ILE A 151 4.66 -1.37 6.22
N GLN A 152 4.21 -0.28 5.57
CA GLN A 152 4.38 -0.05 4.14
C GLN A 152 4.93 1.34 3.85
N ASP A 153 5.63 1.45 2.71
CA ASP A 153 6.04 2.74 2.19
C ASP A 153 4.82 3.52 1.69
N ASN A 154 4.54 4.63 2.35
CA ASN A 154 3.40 5.48 2.06
C ASN A 154 3.60 6.40 0.85
N GLY A 155 4.82 6.48 0.30
CA GLY A 155 5.18 7.37 -0.79
C GLY A 155 5.03 8.84 -0.41
N GLY A 156 5.25 9.77 -1.35
CA GLY A 156 5.28 11.22 -1.08
C GLY A 156 3.94 11.87 -0.68
N LYS A 157 2.91 11.11 -0.30
CA LYS A 157 1.60 11.63 0.12
C LYS A 157 1.67 12.20 1.55
N PRO A 158 0.81 13.18 1.90
CA PRO A 158 0.68 13.63 3.29
C PRO A 158 0.43 12.44 4.23
N TYR A 159 1.26 12.29 5.26
CA TYR A 159 1.23 11.13 6.14
C TYR A 159 1.53 11.55 7.58
N VAL A 160 0.76 11.02 8.53
CA VAL A 160 0.94 11.22 9.97
C VAL A 160 0.98 9.84 10.59
N VAL A 161 2.02 9.58 11.37
CA VAL A 161 2.30 8.28 11.98
C VAL A 161 2.81 8.49 13.39
N ASP A 162 2.46 7.57 14.28
CA ASP A 162 3.14 7.40 15.55
C ASP A 162 4.49 6.71 15.25
N ILE A 163 5.54 7.53 15.10
CA ILE A 163 6.84 7.04 14.63
C ILE A 163 7.49 6.10 15.66
N GLU A 164 7.33 6.38 16.95
CA GLU A 164 7.85 5.54 18.04
C GLU A 164 7.23 4.13 17.95
N LYS A 165 5.90 4.07 17.81
CA LYS A 165 5.19 2.81 17.63
C LYS A 165 5.62 2.09 16.35
N ALA A 166 5.66 2.79 15.22
CA ALA A 166 6.06 2.18 13.94
C ALA A 166 7.48 1.61 14.00
N THR A 167 8.42 2.35 14.58
CA THR A 167 9.82 1.92 14.75
C THR A 167 9.94 0.70 15.66
N THR A 168 9.26 0.71 16.81
CA THR A 168 9.35 -0.38 17.81
C THR A 168 8.66 -1.66 17.36
N GLU A 169 7.57 -1.56 16.57
CA GLU A 169 6.87 -2.71 15.99
C GLU A 169 7.55 -3.27 14.72
N ASN A 170 8.52 -2.57 14.13
CA ASN A 170 9.24 -3.06 12.95
C ASN A 170 10.27 -4.14 13.35
N ASP A 171 10.11 -5.36 12.85
CA ASP A 171 11.04 -6.47 13.09
C ASP A 171 11.98 -6.79 11.92
N THR A 172 11.82 -6.11 10.78
CA THR A 172 12.72 -6.30 9.62
C THR A 172 14.03 -5.53 9.82
N TYR A 173 15.08 -5.95 9.12
CA TYR A 173 16.32 -5.19 9.09
C TYR A 173 16.12 -3.77 8.54
N ARG A 174 15.33 -3.62 7.47
CA ARG A 174 14.98 -2.31 6.90
C ARG A 174 13.60 -2.33 6.26
N THR A 175 12.76 -1.36 6.60
CA THR A 175 11.48 -1.09 5.92
C THR A 175 11.43 0.39 5.55
N ALA A 176 11.17 0.71 4.28
CA ALA A 176 10.80 2.06 3.89
C ALA A 176 9.38 2.37 4.39
N LEU A 177 9.23 3.42 5.21
CA LEU A 177 7.95 3.86 5.75
C LEU A 177 7.32 4.97 4.89
N TRP A 178 8.16 5.85 4.34
CA TRP A 178 7.72 6.98 3.52
C TRP A 178 8.84 7.45 2.61
N THR A 179 8.60 7.49 1.30
CA THR A 179 9.55 8.00 0.30
C THR A 179 8.94 9.14 -0.51
N GLY A 180 9.44 10.35 -0.31
CA GLY A 180 9.08 11.54 -1.09
C GLY A 180 10.16 11.95 -2.08
N GLU A 181 10.06 13.16 -2.63
CA GLU A 181 11.05 13.68 -3.60
C GLU A 181 12.34 14.17 -2.93
N HIS A 182 12.25 14.68 -1.70
CA HIS A 182 13.37 15.35 -1.01
C HIS A 182 13.83 14.64 0.25
N MET A 183 13.08 13.64 0.73
CA MET A 183 13.49 12.85 1.88
C MET A 183 12.83 11.47 1.89
N GLN A 184 13.45 10.55 2.60
CA GLN A 184 12.93 9.21 2.86
C GLN A 184 13.04 8.88 4.35
N VAL A 185 12.05 8.16 4.87
CA VAL A 185 12.03 7.63 6.24
C VAL A 185 12.06 6.11 6.16
N THR A 186 13.03 5.49 6.84
CA THR A 186 13.15 4.03 6.98
C THR A 186 13.13 3.63 8.45
N LEU A 187 12.69 2.41 8.71
CA LEU A 187 12.68 1.77 10.03
C LEU A 187 13.64 0.58 9.99
N MET A 188 14.32 0.31 11.10
CA MET A 188 15.28 -0.79 11.19
C MET A 188 15.23 -1.46 12.55
N SER A 189 15.35 -2.79 12.55
CA SER A 189 15.62 -3.63 13.72
C SER A 189 17.02 -4.21 13.58
N ILE A 190 17.93 -3.79 14.45
CA ILE A 190 19.33 -4.24 14.43
C ILE A 190 19.52 -5.27 15.53
N ASP A 191 19.83 -6.51 15.14
CA ASP A 191 20.07 -7.60 16.08
C ASP A 191 21.27 -7.33 17.00
N VAL A 192 21.32 -8.07 18.11
CA VAL A 192 22.37 -7.91 19.13
C VAL A 192 23.74 -8.22 18.53
N GLY A 193 24.66 -7.25 18.59
CA GLY A 193 26.01 -7.37 18.04
C GLY A 193 26.11 -7.10 16.54
N ASP A 194 24.97 -6.96 15.85
CA ASP A 194 24.93 -6.48 14.47
C ASP A 194 25.05 -4.95 14.41
N ASP A 195 25.15 -4.45 13.19
CA ASP A 195 25.29 -3.02 12.88
C ASP A 195 24.44 -2.64 11.67
N ILE A 196 24.23 -1.33 11.50
CA ILE A 196 23.52 -0.74 10.35
C ILE A 196 24.28 -0.95 9.04
N GLY A 197 25.60 -1.02 9.11
CA GLY A 197 26.50 -1.07 7.95
C GLY A 197 27.41 0.15 7.93
N LEU A 198 28.66 -0.05 7.49
CA LEU A 198 29.59 1.05 7.29
C LEU A 198 29.30 1.72 5.93
N GLU A 199 28.64 2.85 5.99
CA GLU A 199 28.09 3.55 4.83
C GLU A 199 28.68 4.96 4.67
N VAL A 200 28.55 5.53 3.48
CA VAL A 200 28.82 6.94 3.18
C VAL A 200 27.92 7.40 2.05
N HIS A 201 27.25 8.55 2.21
CA HIS A 201 26.42 9.14 1.17
C HIS A 201 27.00 10.49 0.75
N PRO A 202 27.53 10.64 -0.47
CA PRO A 202 28.24 11.87 -0.87
C PRO A 202 27.40 13.15 -0.81
N GLU A 203 26.10 13.06 -1.09
CA GLU A 203 25.19 14.22 -1.24
C GLU A 203 24.00 14.18 -0.27
N THR A 204 23.93 13.17 0.61
CA THR A 204 22.78 12.93 1.48
C THR A 204 23.17 13.15 2.93
N ASP A 205 22.51 14.12 3.57
CA ASP A 205 22.52 14.19 5.03
C ASP A 205 21.59 13.10 5.56
N GLN A 206 22.01 12.46 6.65
CA GLN A 206 21.22 11.43 7.31
C GLN A 206 21.02 11.76 8.79
N PHE A 207 19.80 11.52 9.25
CA PHE A 207 19.43 11.59 10.65
C PHE A 207 19.01 10.19 11.10
N ILE A 208 19.52 9.71 12.24
CA ILE A 208 19.08 8.46 12.84
C ILE A 208 18.62 8.75 14.27
N ARG A 209 17.48 8.18 14.67
CA ARG A 209 17.02 8.21 16.06
C ARG A 209 16.87 6.80 16.59
N ILE A 210 17.35 6.58 17.81
CA ILE A 210 17.19 5.34 18.55
C ILE A 210 15.93 5.46 19.40
N GLU A 211 14.90 4.66 19.11
CA GLU A 211 13.69 4.59 19.92
C GLU A 211 13.83 3.53 21.03
N GLU A 212 14.52 2.42 20.74
CA GLU A 212 14.77 1.36 21.73
C GLU A 212 16.19 0.80 21.59
N GLY A 213 16.82 0.49 22.73
CA GLY A 213 18.15 -0.11 22.79
C GLY A 213 19.28 0.90 22.96
N GLN A 214 20.49 0.48 22.58
CA GLN A 214 21.72 1.26 22.73
C GLN A 214 22.74 0.86 21.66
N GLY A 215 23.47 1.83 21.15
CA GLY A 215 24.41 1.65 20.05
C GLY A 215 25.71 2.43 20.23
N LEU A 216 26.80 1.86 19.72
CA LEU A 216 28.05 2.57 19.53
C LEU A 216 28.02 3.25 18.15
N VAL A 217 27.98 4.58 18.17
CA VAL A 217 28.01 5.41 16.96
C VAL A 217 29.46 5.70 16.61
N GLN A 218 29.85 5.45 15.36
CA GLN A 218 31.20 5.71 14.87
C GLN A 218 31.12 6.54 13.59
N MET A 219 31.91 7.62 13.49
CA MET A 219 31.95 8.47 12.29
C MET A 219 33.36 8.98 11.97
N GLY A 220 33.62 9.28 10.70
CA GLY A 220 34.88 9.90 10.28
C GLY A 220 34.98 10.25 8.80
N ALA A 221 36.13 10.82 8.44
CA ALA A 221 36.39 11.29 7.08
C ALA A 221 36.69 10.17 6.08
N THR A 222 37.13 8.99 6.54
CA THR A 222 37.42 7.84 5.68
C THR A 222 36.99 6.54 6.35
N GLN A 223 36.75 5.50 5.55
CA GLN A 223 36.37 4.16 6.01
C GLN A 223 37.31 3.58 7.08
N ASN A 224 38.60 3.92 7.01
CA ASN A 224 39.64 3.41 7.93
C ASN A 224 39.97 4.39 9.08
N ASN A 225 39.27 5.51 9.19
CA ASN A 225 39.57 6.55 10.18
C ASN A 225 38.29 7.17 10.76
N LEU A 226 37.61 6.40 11.62
CA LEU A 226 36.40 6.82 12.35
C LEU A 226 36.80 7.49 13.68
N THR A 227 37.14 8.78 13.62
CA THR A 227 37.67 9.54 14.76
C THR A 227 36.63 9.95 15.79
N PHE A 228 35.35 9.92 15.45
CA PHE A 228 34.24 10.19 16.36
C PHE A 228 33.64 8.87 16.84
N GLN A 229 33.52 8.69 18.16
CA GLN A 229 32.90 7.51 18.76
C GLN A 229 32.12 7.91 20.01
N GLU A 230 30.83 7.61 20.04
CA GLU A 230 29.95 7.93 21.17
C GLU A 230 28.95 6.81 21.43
N GLN A 231 28.57 6.62 22.69
CA GLN A 231 27.47 5.75 23.05
C GLN A 231 26.16 6.52 22.92
N ALA A 232 25.18 5.93 22.23
CA ALA A 232 23.84 6.47 22.08
C ALA A 232 22.81 5.48 22.63
N PHE A 233 21.74 6.01 23.21
CA PHE A 233 20.69 5.24 23.89
C PHE A 233 19.32 5.62 23.31
N ALA A 234 18.26 4.97 23.78
CA ALA A 234 16.90 5.42 23.51
C ALA A 234 16.75 6.95 23.71
N ASP A 235 15.96 7.58 22.85
CA ASP A 235 15.76 9.02 22.69
C ASP A 235 16.92 9.82 22.08
N TYR A 236 18.07 9.20 21.79
CA TYR A 236 19.20 9.91 21.20
C TYR A 236 19.02 10.06 19.70
N ALA A 237 19.48 11.20 19.18
CA ALA A 237 19.55 11.50 17.77
C ALA A 237 21.01 11.56 17.30
N VAL A 238 21.23 11.10 16.09
CA VAL A 238 22.53 11.02 15.43
C VAL A 238 22.43 11.78 14.11
N MET A 239 23.16 12.89 13.99
CA MET A 239 23.22 13.70 12.78
C MET A 239 24.49 13.34 12.01
N ILE A 240 24.32 12.87 10.78
CA ILE A 240 25.40 12.40 9.89
C ILE A 240 25.44 13.34 8.68
N PRO A 241 26.46 14.21 8.58
CA PRO A 241 26.61 15.07 7.42
C PRO A 241 26.95 14.27 6.15
N ALA A 242 26.49 14.76 5.00
CA ALA A 242 26.88 14.24 3.69
C ALA A 242 28.41 14.07 3.55
N GLY A 243 28.83 12.96 2.95
CA GLY A 243 30.22 12.57 2.77
C GLY A 243 30.91 12.00 4.02
N THR A 244 30.19 11.80 5.13
CA THR A 244 30.73 11.23 6.37
C THR A 244 30.59 9.72 6.39
N TRP A 245 31.71 9.01 6.54
CA TRP A 245 31.67 7.57 6.81
C TRP A 245 31.10 7.34 8.20
N HIS A 246 30.13 6.45 8.33
CA HIS A 246 29.45 6.21 9.60
C HIS A 246 28.99 4.76 9.75
N ASN A 247 28.85 4.32 10.99
CA ASN A 247 28.20 3.06 11.36
C ASN A 247 27.61 3.17 12.77
N ILE A 248 26.59 2.38 13.06
CA ILE A 248 26.07 2.20 14.42
C ILE A 248 25.96 0.70 14.70
N THR A 249 26.67 0.24 15.72
CA THR A 249 26.63 -1.16 16.18
C THR A 249 25.73 -1.27 17.40
N ASN A 250 24.80 -2.22 17.40
CA ASN A 250 23.99 -2.52 18.59
C ASN A 250 24.89 -3.15 19.67
N THR A 251 25.04 -2.45 20.79
CA THR A 251 25.84 -2.90 21.95
C THR A 251 24.98 -3.34 23.14
N GLY A 252 23.66 -3.38 22.96
CA GLY A 252 22.71 -3.80 23.97
C GLY A 252 22.55 -5.33 24.06
N SER A 253 21.52 -5.75 24.79
CA SER A 253 21.15 -7.16 24.97
C SER A 253 19.82 -7.53 24.31
N THR A 254 19.23 -6.61 23.55
CA THR A 254 17.98 -6.78 22.80
C THR A 254 18.14 -6.11 21.43
N PRO A 255 17.30 -6.45 20.42
CA PRO A 255 17.30 -5.75 19.14
C PRO A 255 17.13 -4.23 19.33
N MET A 256 17.99 -3.45 18.69
CA MET A 256 17.93 -1.99 18.71
C MET A 256 16.96 -1.51 17.63
N LYS A 257 15.99 -0.69 18.01
CA LYS A 257 14.96 -0.16 17.12
C LYS A 257 15.29 1.29 16.77
N VAL A 258 15.47 1.54 15.47
CA VAL A 258 15.83 2.88 14.97
C VAL A 258 14.97 3.26 13.78
N TYR A 259 14.78 4.56 13.58
CA TYR A 259 14.41 5.08 12.27
C TYR A 259 15.50 5.99 11.72
N ALA A 260 15.62 6.01 10.40
CA ALA A 260 16.51 6.90 9.68
C ALA A 260 15.72 7.82 8.76
N ILE A 261 16.20 9.06 8.62
CA ILE A 261 15.75 10.03 7.64
C ILE A 261 16.93 10.34 6.72
N TYR A 262 16.73 10.12 5.43
CA TYR A 262 17.66 10.49 4.37
C TYR A 262 17.12 11.73 3.65
N ALA A 263 17.98 12.71 3.36
CA ALA A 263 17.62 13.86 2.53
C ALA A 263 18.76 14.19 1.55
N PRO A 264 18.65 13.83 0.24
CA PRO A 264 17.51 13.22 -0.46
C PRO A 264 17.27 11.72 -0.16
N PRO A 265 16.21 11.08 -0.70
CA PRO A 265 15.99 9.63 -0.59
C PRO A 265 17.19 8.80 -1.05
N GLU A 266 17.47 7.70 -0.34
CA GLU A 266 18.61 6.83 -0.64
C GLU A 266 18.18 5.50 -1.28
N HIS A 267 17.16 4.83 -0.73
CA HIS A 267 16.73 3.51 -1.18
C HIS A 267 15.52 3.59 -2.14
N PRO A 268 15.29 2.56 -2.98
CA PRO A 268 14.08 2.47 -3.79
C PRO A 268 12.77 2.59 -2.99
N PHE A 269 11.72 3.12 -3.63
CA PHE A 269 10.38 3.13 -3.05
C PHE A 269 9.91 1.70 -2.74
N GLY A 270 9.33 1.51 -1.55
CA GLY A 270 8.80 0.21 -1.11
C GLY A 270 9.85 -0.81 -0.70
N THR A 271 11.10 -0.39 -0.45
CA THR A 271 12.17 -1.28 0.04
C THR A 271 11.76 -1.96 1.35
N ILE A 272 11.85 -3.29 1.36
CA ILE A 272 11.77 -4.13 2.55
C ILE A 272 12.91 -5.14 2.48
N HIS A 273 13.80 -5.10 3.46
CA HIS A 273 14.83 -6.10 3.69
C HIS A 273 14.50 -6.79 5.01
N GLU A 274 14.03 -8.03 4.94
CA GLU A 274 13.72 -8.85 6.11
C GLU A 274 14.97 -9.05 6.96
N THR A 275 16.11 -9.32 6.30
CA THR A 275 17.40 -9.57 6.95
C THR A 275 18.50 -8.62 6.49
N LYS A 276 19.57 -8.51 7.29
CA LYS A 276 20.80 -7.80 6.90
C LYS A 276 21.39 -8.35 5.60
N ALA A 277 21.34 -9.67 5.42
CA ALA A 277 21.86 -10.31 4.22
C ALA A 277 21.10 -9.87 2.95
N ASP A 278 19.79 -9.69 3.03
CA ASP A 278 18.99 -9.17 1.92
C ASP A 278 19.40 -7.74 1.54
N ALA A 279 19.65 -6.90 2.55
CA ALA A 279 20.13 -5.54 2.34
C ALA A 279 21.51 -5.51 1.65
N MET A 280 22.47 -6.30 2.15
CA MET A 280 23.80 -6.39 1.57
C MET A 280 23.78 -6.95 0.14
N ALA A 281 22.84 -7.84 -0.17
CA ALA A 281 22.68 -8.38 -1.53
C ALA A 281 22.06 -7.37 -2.51
N ALA A 282 21.30 -6.39 -2.02
CA ALA A 282 20.69 -5.34 -2.85
C ALA A 282 21.65 -4.16 -3.14
N GLU A 283 22.65 -3.95 -2.29
CA GLU A 283 23.58 -2.81 -2.34
C GLU A 283 24.97 -3.16 -2.90
N GLY A 284 25.24 -4.44 -3.19
CA GLY A 284 26.50 -4.95 -3.76
C GLY A 284 26.46 -5.15 -5.27
#